data_AF-A0A6G1I891-F1
#
_entry.id   AF-A0A6G1I891-F1
#
_cell.length_a   1.000
_cell.length_b   1.000
_cell.length_c   1.000
_cell.angle_alpha   90.00
_cell.angle_beta   90.00
_cell.angle_gamma   90.00
#
_symmetry.space_group_name_H-M   'P 1'
#
loop_
_entity.id
_entity.type
_entity.pdbx_description
1 polymer ?
#
loop_
_entity_poly.entity_id
_entity_poly.type
_entity_poly.pdbx_seq_one_letter_code
_entity_poly.pdbx_strand_id
1 'polypeptide(L)'
;MLGPLLDDLLRLYFQNIHAYYPVIDEFDFEQSFSGFSDDGNLRQSRALVLTSMLLCASMYLNTNKSYGYGQWTQKKLQIAVFAATKDLYNAASETGNQTALTQACMLLSYWSPCYQEQAHINSAWLARAFVHAEAAGLREMTSETLTDRSRLIWCCCLVRDRIISYSSRRALNPMSSCTNGVRVSREDFGLEICMPRYSDPDSRNGLVDAFLLLCRLSEILADINEFEQKQRDGERKVGRKEVLRVSQFDIRLREWKRGFQIWKAGPKNSTIQDSRGSYYLRCVVSE
;
A
#
# COMPACT_ATOMS: atom_id res chain seq x y z
N MET A 1 29.49 -5.44 0.34
CA MET A 1 29.52 -5.29 -1.14
C MET A 1 28.18 -4.88 -1.76
N LEU A 2 27.08 -4.69 -1.02
CA LEU A 2 25.81 -4.17 -1.55
C LEU A 2 25.61 -2.65 -1.35
N GLY A 3 26.55 -1.93 -0.71
CA GLY A 3 26.34 -0.57 -0.18
C GLY A 3 25.61 0.40 -1.14
N PRO A 4 26.21 0.80 -2.28
CA PRO A 4 25.53 1.71 -3.19
C PRO A 4 24.28 1.13 -3.88
N LEU A 5 24.26 -0.18 -4.21
CA LEU A 5 23.06 -0.84 -4.76
C LEU A 5 21.88 -0.81 -3.77
N LEU A 6 22.17 -1.02 -2.49
CA LEU A 6 21.19 -1.02 -1.43
C LEU A 6 20.59 0.38 -1.27
N ASP A 7 21.43 1.43 -1.26
CA ASP A 7 20.95 2.81 -1.19
C ASP A 7 20.06 3.17 -2.39
N ASP A 8 20.44 2.77 -3.60
CA ASP A 8 19.61 2.97 -4.79
C ASP A 8 18.28 2.22 -4.72
N LEU A 9 18.27 0.97 -4.24
CA LEU A 9 17.03 0.20 -4.07
C LEU A 9 16.13 0.81 -2.98
N LEU A 10 16.69 1.27 -1.87
CA LEU A 10 15.91 1.96 -0.82
C LEU A 10 15.31 3.25 -1.36
N ARG A 11 16.08 4.05 -2.10
CA ARG A 11 15.58 5.24 -2.78
C ARG A 11 14.44 4.90 -3.75
N LEU A 12 14.61 3.88 -4.58
CA LEU A 12 13.56 3.42 -5.50
C LEU A 12 12.31 2.95 -4.77
N TYR A 13 12.45 2.25 -3.64
CA TYR A 13 11.32 1.84 -2.80
C TYR A 13 10.52 3.05 -2.30
N PHE A 14 11.17 3.98 -1.61
CA PHE A 14 10.48 5.12 -1.00
C PHE A 14 9.90 6.10 -2.03
N GLN A 15 10.51 6.21 -3.22
CA GLN A 15 10.00 7.07 -4.28
C GLN A 15 8.85 6.47 -5.09
N ASN A 16 8.81 5.14 -5.26
CA ASN A 16 7.87 4.51 -6.20
C ASN A 16 6.83 3.60 -5.54
N ILE A 17 7.21 2.86 -4.49
CA ILE A 17 6.34 1.89 -3.82
C ILE A 17 5.62 2.52 -2.63
N HIS A 18 6.37 3.17 -1.76
CA HIS A 18 5.85 3.75 -0.51
C HIS A 18 4.71 4.74 -0.76
N ALA A 19 4.74 5.47 -1.88
CA ALA A 19 3.66 6.33 -2.38
C ALA A 19 2.26 5.68 -2.41
N TYR A 20 2.20 4.40 -2.74
CA TYR A 20 0.95 3.64 -2.86
C TYR A 20 0.79 2.60 -1.75
N TYR A 21 1.85 2.43 -0.95
CA TYR A 21 1.99 1.35 0.00
C TYR A 21 2.84 1.76 1.21
N PRO A 22 2.37 2.76 1.99
CA PRO A 22 3.08 3.33 3.13
C PRO A 22 3.06 2.39 4.36
N VAL A 23 3.33 1.09 4.17
CA VAL A 23 3.35 0.08 5.24
C VAL A 23 4.61 0.16 6.12
N ILE A 24 5.65 0.82 5.63
CA ILE A 24 6.91 1.08 6.34
C ILE A 24 6.98 2.57 6.64
N ASP A 25 7.29 2.92 7.89
CA ASP A 25 7.62 4.28 8.29
C ASP A 25 9.06 4.60 7.88
N GLU A 26 9.28 5.61 7.04
CA GLU A 26 10.63 5.95 6.60
C GLU A 26 11.53 6.46 7.72
N PHE A 27 10.97 7.26 8.63
CA PHE A 27 11.73 7.86 9.71
C PHE A 27 12.16 6.77 10.70
N ASP A 28 11.23 5.93 11.15
CA ASP A 28 11.56 4.84 12.09
C ASP A 28 12.44 3.77 11.44
N PHE A 29 12.25 3.51 10.13
CA PHE A 29 13.12 2.60 9.39
C PHE A 29 14.57 3.08 9.40
N GLU A 30 14.80 4.38 9.20
CA GLU A 30 16.15 4.97 9.19
C GLU A 30 16.85 4.85 10.55
N GLN A 31 16.12 5.19 11.62
CA GLN A 31 16.60 5.05 13.00
C GLN A 31 16.91 3.59 13.34
N SER A 32 16.03 2.68 12.93
CA SER A 32 16.16 1.25 13.23
C SER A 32 17.21 0.53 12.38
N PHE A 33 17.41 0.96 11.14
CA PHE A 33 18.34 0.35 10.19
C PHE A 33 19.80 0.59 10.59
N SER A 34 20.09 1.72 11.23
CA SER A 34 21.44 2.06 11.71
C SER A 34 21.82 1.41 13.05
N GLY A 35 20.84 0.96 13.83
CA GLY A 35 21.06 0.40 15.17
C GLY A 35 21.39 -1.10 15.18
N PHE A 36 22.48 -1.47 15.85
CA PHE A 36 22.80 -2.87 16.15
C PHE A 36 21.79 -3.45 17.15
N SER A 37 21.43 -4.74 16.98
CA SER A 37 20.51 -5.44 17.88
C SER A 37 21.03 -6.83 18.19
N ASP A 38 21.14 -7.15 19.48
CA ASP A 38 21.49 -8.51 19.96
C ASP A 38 20.32 -9.49 19.87
N ASP A 39 19.07 -9.00 19.77
CA ASP A 39 17.88 -9.83 19.59
C ASP A 39 17.81 -10.45 18.18
N GLY A 40 17.86 -11.79 18.12
CA GLY A 40 17.76 -12.56 16.89
C GLY A 40 16.42 -12.44 16.17
N ASN A 41 15.31 -12.38 16.91
CA ASN A 41 13.97 -12.26 16.33
C ASN A 41 13.77 -10.88 15.69
N LEU A 42 14.30 -9.83 16.34
CA LEU A 42 14.27 -8.48 15.79
C LEU A 42 15.14 -8.38 14.53
N ARG A 43 16.34 -8.98 14.52
CA ARG A 43 17.19 -9.04 13.32
C ARG A 43 16.50 -9.76 12.17
N GLN A 44 15.88 -10.92 12.44
CA GLN A 44 15.16 -11.69 11.43
C GLN A 44 13.98 -10.90 10.86
N SER A 45 13.20 -10.23 11.73
CA SER A 45 12.05 -9.41 11.33
C SER A 45 12.48 -8.22 10.47
N ARG A 46 13.54 -7.51 10.87
CA ARG A 46 14.14 -6.40 10.08
C ARG A 46 14.66 -6.90 8.73
N ALA A 47 15.35 -8.03 8.70
CA ALA A 47 15.85 -8.63 7.47
C ALA A 47 14.70 -9.00 6.52
N LEU A 48 13.63 -9.62 7.04
CA LEU A 48 12.46 -10.00 6.25
C LEU A 48 11.79 -8.79 5.60
N VAL A 49 11.56 -7.73 6.38
CA VAL A 49 10.97 -6.48 5.86
C VAL A 49 11.89 -5.85 4.81
N LEU A 50 13.19 -5.75 5.10
CA LEU A 50 14.17 -5.19 4.18
C LEU A 50 14.18 -5.95 2.85
N THR A 51 14.32 -7.28 2.86
CA THR A 51 14.36 -8.05 1.61
C THR A 51 13.06 -7.92 0.83
N SER A 52 11.92 -7.81 1.51
CA SER A 52 10.61 -7.54 0.89
C SER A 52 10.56 -6.16 0.20
N MET A 53 11.14 -5.13 0.82
CA MET A 53 11.27 -3.80 0.22
C MET A 53 12.16 -3.83 -1.03
N LEU A 54 13.33 -4.48 -0.94
CA LEU A 54 14.27 -4.60 -2.06
C LEU A 54 13.66 -5.35 -3.24
N LEU A 55 12.83 -6.35 -2.95
CA LEU A 55 12.09 -7.07 -3.97
C LEU A 55 11.17 -6.14 -4.76
N CYS A 56 10.38 -5.32 -4.07
CA CYS A 56 9.50 -4.35 -4.71
C CYS A 56 10.28 -3.28 -5.48
N ALA A 57 11.34 -2.74 -4.87
CA ALA A 57 12.22 -1.74 -5.49
C ALA A 57 12.86 -2.24 -6.78
N SER A 58 13.21 -3.52 -6.84
CA SER A 58 13.87 -4.12 -8.00
C SER A 58 13.05 -3.98 -9.30
N MET A 59 11.73 -3.79 -9.23
CA MET A 59 10.89 -3.51 -10.39
C MET A 59 11.27 -2.23 -11.13
N TYR A 60 11.82 -1.26 -10.41
CA TYR A 60 12.18 0.06 -10.92
C TYR A 60 13.67 0.17 -11.23
N LEU A 61 14.42 -0.93 -11.07
CA LEU A 61 15.84 -0.95 -11.35
C LEU A 61 16.08 -0.88 -12.86
N ASN A 62 16.60 0.26 -13.33
CA ASN A 62 16.98 0.42 -14.73
C ASN A 62 18.35 -0.25 -14.99
N THR A 63 18.34 -1.39 -15.67
CA THR A 63 19.56 -2.16 -15.99
C THR A 63 20.51 -1.46 -16.97
N ASN A 64 20.06 -0.41 -17.67
CA ASN A 64 20.89 0.37 -18.59
C ASN A 64 21.76 1.42 -17.87
N LYS A 65 21.41 1.77 -16.63
CA LYS A 65 22.31 2.49 -15.74
C LYS A 65 23.24 1.45 -15.13
N SER A 66 24.40 1.28 -15.72
CA SER A 66 25.48 0.43 -15.24
C SER A 66 25.98 0.95 -13.89
N TYR A 67 25.30 0.59 -12.80
CA TYR A 67 25.66 0.97 -11.42
C TYR A 67 26.96 0.29 -10.92
N GLY A 68 27.87 -0.11 -11.82
CA GLY A 68 29.08 -0.85 -11.46
C GLY A 68 28.84 -2.30 -10.97
N TYR A 69 27.58 -2.77 -11.00
CA TYR A 69 27.16 -4.10 -10.55
C TYR A 69 26.88 -5.06 -11.71
N GLY A 70 27.78 -5.15 -12.70
CA GLY A 70 27.55 -5.83 -13.99
C GLY A 70 27.10 -7.31 -13.93
N GLN A 71 27.14 -7.94 -12.76
CA GLN A 71 26.63 -9.29 -12.52
C GLN A 71 25.10 -9.37 -12.29
N TRP A 72 24.45 -8.29 -11.84
CA TRP A 72 23.05 -8.29 -11.45
C TRP A 72 22.16 -7.74 -12.59
N THR A 73 21.28 -8.59 -13.10
CA THR A 73 20.13 -8.14 -13.90
C THR A 73 18.92 -8.00 -12.99
N GLN A 74 17.93 -7.17 -13.37
CA GLN A 74 16.67 -7.04 -12.65
C GLN A 74 16.05 -8.41 -12.32
N LYS A 75 15.97 -9.30 -13.33
CA LYS A 75 15.45 -10.67 -13.16
C LYS A 75 16.28 -11.50 -12.16
N LYS A 76 17.62 -11.46 -12.23
CA LYS A 76 18.49 -12.21 -11.31
C LYS A 76 18.32 -11.72 -9.87
N LEU A 77 18.27 -10.40 -9.69
CA LEU A 77 18.05 -9.79 -8.38
C LEU A 77 16.69 -10.21 -7.79
N GLN A 78 15.63 -10.13 -8.60
CA GLN A 78 14.29 -10.54 -8.23
C GLN A 78 14.21 -12.00 -7.75
N ILE A 79 14.81 -12.93 -8.50
CA ILE A 79 14.83 -14.35 -8.13
C ILE A 79 15.57 -14.55 -6.80
N ALA A 80 16.76 -13.97 -6.66
CA ALA A 80 17.58 -14.12 -5.47
C ALA A 80 16.92 -13.53 -4.21
N VAL A 81 16.37 -12.32 -4.32
CA VAL A 81 15.72 -11.62 -3.21
C VAL A 81 14.39 -12.27 -2.85
N PHE A 82 13.62 -12.76 -3.83
CA PHE A 82 12.38 -13.50 -3.55
C PHE A 82 12.65 -14.79 -2.77
N ALA A 83 13.63 -15.59 -3.20
CA ALA A 83 14.01 -16.82 -2.50
C ALA A 83 14.43 -16.52 -1.05
N ALA A 84 15.32 -15.54 -0.86
CA ALA A 84 15.76 -15.13 0.47
C ALA A 84 14.60 -14.62 1.35
N THR A 85 13.69 -13.84 0.79
CA THR A 85 12.50 -13.33 1.51
C THR A 85 11.56 -14.47 1.91
N LYS A 86 11.34 -15.44 1.03
CA LYS A 86 10.48 -16.60 1.29
C LYS A 86 11.07 -17.50 2.38
N ASP A 87 12.38 -17.71 2.37
CA ASP A 87 13.07 -18.48 3.41
C ASP A 87 12.98 -17.78 4.78
N LEU A 88 13.21 -16.46 4.81
CA LEU A 88 13.04 -15.65 6.02
C LEU A 88 11.59 -15.69 6.53
N TYR A 89 10.61 -15.62 5.64
CA TYR A 89 9.19 -15.71 6.00
C TYR A 89 8.87 -17.06 6.61
N ASN A 90 9.26 -18.16 5.97
CA ASN A 90 9.00 -19.51 6.48
C ASN A 90 9.66 -19.76 7.84
N ALA A 91 10.86 -19.20 8.05
CA ALA A 91 11.56 -19.32 9.33
C ALA A 91 10.93 -18.46 10.45
N ALA A 92 10.15 -17.43 10.10
CA ALA A 92 9.54 -16.51 11.06
C ALA A 92 8.01 -16.69 11.19
N SER A 93 7.37 -17.51 10.36
CA SER A 93 5.91 -17.49 10.18
C SER A 93 5.09 -17.80 11.43
N GLU A 94 5.64 -18.58 12.36
CA GLU A 94 4.95 -19.01 13.58
C GLU A 94 5.32 -18.16 14.81
N THR A 95 6.55 -17.66 14.89
CA THR A 95 7.12 -17.05 16.11
C THR A 95 7.59 -15.61 15.91
N GLY A 96 7.58 -15.11 14.68
CA GLY A 96 8.06 -13.80 14.31
C GLY A 96 7.14 -12.68 14.75
N ASN A 97 7.66 -11.45 14.64
CA ASN A 97 6.89 -10.25 14.87
C ASN A 97 5.74 -10.16 13.84
N GLN A 98 4.50 -10.17 14.32
CA GLN A 98 3.32 -10.23 13.46
C GLN A 98 3.18 -8.99 12.56
N THR A 99 3.54 -7.79 13.03
CA THR A 99 3.57 -6.57 12.20
C THR A 99 4.58 -6.67 11.06
N ALA A 100 5.77 -7.18 11.33
CA ALA A 100 6.80 -7.38 10.30
C ALA A 100 6.37 -8.44 9.27
N LEU A 101 5.72 -9.53 9.72
CA LEU A 101 5.13 -10.53 8.85
C LEU A 101 4.01 -9.95 7.98
N THR A 102 3.15 -9.09 8.53
CA THR A 102 2.14 -8.35 7.77
C THR A 102 2.79 -7.50 6.69
N GLN A 103 3.76 -6.65 7.04
CA GLN A 103 4.47 -5.79 6.09
C GLN A 103 5.12 -6.59 4.95
N ALA A 104 5.78 -7.71 5.28
CA ALA A 104 6.42 -8.57 4.30
C ALA A 104 5.42 -9.25 3.35
N CYS A 105 4.35 -9.86 3.89
CA CYS A 105 3.28 -10.46 3.08
C CYS A 105 2.57 -9.43 2.20
N MET A 106 2.38 -8.21 2.72
CA MET A 106 1.83 -7.09 1.97
C MET A 106 2.72 -6.75 0.77
N LEU A 107 4.02 -6.57 0.98
CA LEU A 107 4.98 -6.30 -0.10
C LEU A 107 5.10 -7.46 -1.10
N LEU A 108 5.08 -8.71 -0.64
CA LEU A 108 5.02 -9.90 -1.51
C LEU A 108 3.71 -9.99 -2.30
N SER A 109 2.61 -9.44 -1.77
CA SER A 109 1.35 -9.34 -2.51
C SER A 109 1.44 -8.32 -3.66
N TYR A 110 2.31 -7.31 -3.53
CA TYR A 110 2.51 -6.25 -4.51
C TYR A 110 3.25 -6.77 -5.74
N TRP A 111 4.30 -7.57 -5.52
CA TRP A 111 5.09 -8.19 -6.57
C TRP A 111 5.24 -9.69 -6.33
N SER A 112 4.73 -10.48 -7.28
CA SER A 112 5.00 -11.92 -7.34
C SER A 112 5.34 -12.32 -8.78
N PRO A 113 6.28 -13.26 -8.98
CA PRO A 113 6.74 -13.63 -10.31
C PRO A 113 5.61 -14.26 -11.15
N CYS A 114 5.15 -13.54 -12.19
CA CYS A 114 4.20 -14.09 -13.17
C CYS A 114 4.74 -15.30 -13.96
N TYR A 115 6.05 -15.56 -13.90
CA TYR A 115 6.74 -16.48 -14.80
C TYR A 115 6.91 -17.91 -14.25
N GLN A 116 6.67 -18.15 -12.95
CA GLN A 116 7.02 -19.44 -12.33
C GLN A 116 6.02 -19.98 -11.29
N GLU A 117 5.11 -19.17 -10.75
CA GLU A 117 4.19 -19.61 -9.69
C GLU A 117 2.71 -19.50 -10.10
N GLN A 118 1.85 -20.22 -9.37
CA GLN A 118 0.43 -20.43 -9.66
C GLN A 118 -0.34 -19.11 -9.84
N ALA A 119 -1.41 -19.16 -10.63
CA ALA A 119 -2.43 -18.10 -10.63
C ALA A 119 -2.88 -17.83 -9.18
N HIS A 120 -3.01 -16.54 -8.81
CA HIS A 120 -3.49 -16.05 -7.50
C HIS A 120 -2.48 -15.96 -6.35
N ILE A 121 -1.18 -16.10 -6.59
CA ILE A 121 -0.18 -15.95 -5.54
C ILE A 121 -0.21 -14.59 -4.80
N ASN A 122 -0.53 -13.49 -5.50
CA ASN A 122 -0.72 -12.19 -4.87
C ASN A 122 -1.87 -12.20 -3.84
N SER A 123 -2.97 -12.89 -4.16
CA SER A 123 -4.11 -13.04 -3.26
C SER A 123 -3.75 -13.93 -2.05
N ALA A 124 -2.92 -14.95 -2.25
CA ALA A 124 -2.46 -15.82 -1.16
C ALA A 124 -1.58 -15.07 -0.16
N TRP A 125 -0.62 -14.27 -0.64
CA TRP A 125 0.20 -13.40 0.21
C TRP A 125 -0.64 -12.35 0.94
N LEU A 126 -1.61 -11.75 0.24
CA LEU A 126 -2.53 -10.81 0.88
C LEU A 126 -3.41 -11.48 1.95
N ALA A 127 -3.90 -12.70 1.73
CA ALA A 127 -4.67 -13.42 2.74
C ALA A 127 -3.83 -13.69 4.00
N ARG A 128 -2.55 -14.07 3.84
CA ARG A 128 -1.61 -14.21 4.96
C ARG A 128 -1.36 -12.88 5.67
N ALA A 129 -1.23 -11.78 4.92
CA ALA A 129 -1.07 -10.46 5.52
C ALA A 129 -2.23 -10.09 6.45
N PHE A 130 -3.47 -10.39 6.06
CA PHE A 130 -4.63 -10.17 6.93
C PHE A 130 -4.58 -11.01 8.21
N VAL A 131 -4.21 -12.29 8.12
CA VAL A 131 -4.05 -13.16 9.30
C VAL A 131 -3.02 -12.60 10.28
N HIS A 132 -1.85 -12.20 9.76
CA HIS A 132 -0.81 -11.58 10.60
C HIS A 132 -1.25 -10.21 11.16
N ALA A 133 -2.01 -9.43 10.38
CA ALA A 133 -2.51 -8.12 10.82
C ALA A 133 -3.54 -8.24 11.95
N GLU A 134 -4.39 -9.25 11.89
CA GLU A 134 -5.34 -9.58 12.97
C GLU A 134 -4.60 -10.08 14.21
N ALA A 135 -3.62 -10.98 14.04
CA ALA A 135 -2.78 -11.45 15.16
C ALA A 135 -1.96 -10.34 15.83
N ALA A 136 -1.60 -9.29 15.08
CA ALA A 136 -0.94 -8.09 15.57
C ALA A 136 -1.90 -7.05 16.19
N GLY A 137 -3.22 -7.26 16.11
CA GLY A 137 -4.23 -6.30 16.60
C GLY A 137 -4.29 -4.98 15.81
N LEU A 138 -3.86 -4.97 14.55
CA LEU A 138 -3.74 -3.73 13.76
C LEU A 138 -5.10 -3.09 13.43
N ARG A 139 -6.19 -3.86 13.50
CA ARG A 139 -7.55 -3.40 13.19
C ARG A 139 -8.14 -2.59 14.36
N GLU A 140 -7.89 -3.02 15.58
CA GLU A 140 -8.42 -2.46 16.82
C GLU A 140 -7.56 -1.32 17.37
N MET A 141 -6.35 -1.15 16.83
CA MET A 141 -5.43 -0.12 17.27
C MET A 141 -5.98 1.28 16.97
N THR A 142 -6.21 2.04 18.05
CA THR A 142 -6.68 3.44 18.03
C THR A 142 -5.57 4.40 18.45
N SER A 143 -4.30 3.96 18.41
CA SER A 143 -3.23 4.52 19.22
C SER A 143 -3.09 6.03 19.08
N GLU A 144 -2.90 6.69 20.22
CA GLU A 144 -2.57 8.11 20.36
C GLU A 144 -1.06 8.37 20.16
N THR A 145 -0.26 7.34 19.87
CA THR A 145 1.19 7.48 19.66
C THR A 145 1.51 7.89 18.22
N LEU A 146 2.28 8.97 18.06
CA LEU A 146 2.67 9.56 16.77
C LEU A 146 3.42 8.61 15.81
N THR A 147 3.92 7.47 16.29
CA THR A 147 4.65 6.47 15.51
C THR A 147 3.86 5.18 15.28
N ASP A 148 2.60 5.09 15.74
CA ASP A 148 1.80 3.89 15.50
C ASP A 148 1.28 3.84 14.08
N ARG A 149 1.88 2.96 13.28
CA ARG A 149 1.53 2.77 11.88
C ARG A 149 0.44 1.73 11.65
N SER A 150 -0.17 1.19 12.71
CA SER A 150 -1.14 0.10 12.63
C SER A 150 -2.33 0.45 11.73
N ARG A 151 -2.89 1.66 11.87
CA ARG A 151 -4.01 2.15 11.05
C ARG A 151 -3.64 2.24 9.56
N LEU A 152 -2.45 2.75 9.25
CA LEU A 152 -1.95 2.81 7.87
C LEU A 152 -1.73 1.42 7.29
N ILE A 153 -1.10 0.51 8.04
CA ILE A 153 -0.86 -0.86 7.58
C ILE A 153 -2.18 -1.57 7.32
N TRP A 154 -3.14 -1.47 8.24
CA TRP A 154 -4.47 -2.03 8.05
C TRP A 154 -5.19 -1.42 6.85
N CYS A 155 -5.14 -0.09 6.69
CA CYS A 155 -5.71 0.59 5.52
C CYS A 155 -5.07 0.12 4.21
N CYS A 156 -3.75 -0.09 4.18
CA CYS A 156 -3.06 -0.66 3.04
C CYS A 156 -3.60 -2.06 2.69
N CYS A 157 -3.90 -2.91 3.70
CA CYS A 157 -4.47 -4.25 3.48
C CYS A 157 -5.82 -4.13 2.75
N LEU A 158 -6.67 -3.21 3.21
CA LEU A 158 -7.98 -2.94 2.60
C LEU A 158 -7.85 -2.43 1.17
N VAL A 159 -7.03 -1.39 0.96
CA VAL A 159 -6.79 -0.80 -0.37
C VAL A 159 -6.29 -1.87 -1.34
N ARG A 160 -5.32 -2.70 -0.92
CA ARG A 160 -4.78 -3.77 -1.76
C ARG A 160 -5.83 -4.81 -2.11
N ASP A 161 -6.62 -5.27 -1.13
CA ASP A 161 -7.67 -6.25 -1.37
C ASP A 161 -8.73 -5.73 -2.32
N ARG A 162 -9.14 -4.47 -2.18
CA ARG A 162 -10.14 -3.83 -3.06
C ARG A 162 -9.63 -3.76 -4.50
N ILE A 163 -8.37 -3.37 -4.71
CA ILE A 163 -7.76 -3.30 -6.05
C ILE A 163 -7.61 -4.70 -6.67
N ILE A 164 -7.08 -5.68 -5.93
CA ILE A 164 -6.93 -7.06 -6.44
C ILE A 164 -8.30 -7.66 -6.72
N SER A 165 -9.27 -7.50 -5.82
CA SER A 165 -10.61 -8.07 -5.94
C SER A 165 -11.34 -7.53 -7.16
N TYR A 166 -11.33 -6.21 -7.33
CA TYR A 166 -11.92 -5.55 -8.48
C TYR A 166 -11.26 -6.00 -9.79
N SER A 167 -9.92 -5.95 -9.87
CA SER A 167 -9.19 -6.31 -11.09
C SER A 167 -9.30 -7.80 -11.46
N SER A 168 -9.35 -8.68 -10.47
CA SER A 168 -9.46 -10.13 -10.66
C SER A 168 -10.90 -10.64 -10.64
N ARG A 169 -11.88 -9.73 -10.51
CA ARG A 169 -13.32 -10.02 -10.42
C ARG A 169 -13.66 -11.09 -9.38
N ARG A 170 -13.02 -11.03 -8.22
CA ARG A 170 -13.26 -11.95 -7.09
C ARG A 170 -13.94 -11.22 -5.92
N ALA A 171 -14.52 -12.00 -5.01
CA ALA A 171 -15.01 -11.46 -3.75
C ALA A 171 -13.86 -10.83 -2.92
N LEU A 172 -14.21 -9.80 -2.16
CA LEU A 172 -13.33 -9.23 -1.14
C LEU A 172 -13.01 -10.28 -0.08
N ASN A 173 -11.86 -10.13 0.58
CA ASN A 173 -11.59 -10.90 1.78
C ASN A 173 -12.67 -10.58 2.84
N PRO A 174 -13.22 -11.57 3.58
CA PRO A 174 -14.21 -11.32 4.63
C PRO A 174 -13.80 -10.23 5.63
N MET A 175 -12.51 -10.17 5.99
CA MET A 175 -11.96 -9.14 6.87
C MET A 175 -12.01 -7.74 6.25
N SER A 176 -11.90 -7.64 4.93
CA SER A 176 -11.99 -6.40 4.17
C SER A 176 -13.44 -5.91 4.03
N SER A 177 -14.39 -6.82 3.77
CA SER A 177 -15.81 -6.47 3.64
C SER A 177 -16.47 -5.96 4.93
N CYS A 178 -15.92 -6.32 6.10
CA CYS A 178 -16.45 -5.92 7.40
C CYS A 178 -15.98 -4.52 7.87
N THR A 179 -15.16 -3.81 7.08
CA THR A 179 -14.48 -2.57 7.53
C THR A 179 -14.81 -1.35 6.68
N ASN A 180 -16.09 -1.01 6.63
CA ASN A 180 -16.53 0.30 6.14
C ASN A 180 -16.35 1.34 7.25
N GLY A 181 -15.16 1.91 7.40
CA GLY A 181 -14.95 2.97 8.42
C GLY A 181 -13.52 3.36 8.76
N VAL A 182 -12.50 2.62 8.32
CA VAL A 182 -11.10 2.99 8.59
C VAL A 182 -10.77 4.25 7.81
N ARG A 183 -10.58 5.36 8.52
CA ARG A 183 -10.19 6.65 7.95
C ARG A 183 -8.76 6.98 8.33
N VAL A 184 -7.85 6.89 7.39
CA VAL A 184 -6.49 7.40 7.58
C VAL A 184 -6.44 8.89 7.26
N SER A 185 -5.62 9.62 7.99
CA SER A 185 -5.34 11.05 7.83
C SER A 185 -3.83 11.28 7.72
N ARG A 186 -3.41 12.55 7.65
CA ARG A 186 -2.00 12.92 7.50
C ARG A 186 -1.19 12.58 8.75
N GLU A 187 -1.82 12.67 9.91
CA GLU A 187 -1.20 12.40 11.22
C GLU A 187 -0.70 10.97 11.33
N ASP A 188 -1.38 10.01 10.69
CA ASP A 188 -0.99 8.59 10.77
C ASP A 188 0.39 8.32 10.12
N PHE A 189 0.91 9.22 9.28
CA PHE A 189 2.23 9.10 8.67
C PHE A 189 3.37 9.61 9.58
N GLY A 190 3.02 10.27 10.69
CA GLY A 190 3.98 10.70 11.71
C GLY A 190 5.09 11.61 11.19
N LEU A 191 6.32 11.36 11.64
CA LEU A 191 7.47 12.22 11.39
C LEU A 191 8.03 12.15 9.97
N GLU A 192 7.66 11.13 9.18
CA GLU A 192 8.19 10.97 7.83
C GLU A 192 7.71 12.06 6.86
N ILE A 193 6.57 12.70 7.16
CA ILE A 193 6.08 13.85 6.38
C ILE A 193 7.02 15.04 6.53
N CYS A 194 7.54 15.25 7.74
CA CYS A 194 8.37 16.40 8.09
C CYS A 194 9.86 16.15 7.79
N MET A 195 10.32 14.91 7.92
CA MET A 195 11.72 14.53 7.81
C MET A 195 11.94 13.37 6.83
N PRO A 196 11.52 13.47 5.56
CA PRO A 196 11.83 12.45 4.57
C PRO A 196 13.33 12.46 4.22
N ARG A 197 13.91 11.27 4.06
CA ARG A 197 15.30 11.04 3.67
C ARG A 197 15.46 10.87 2.17
N TYR A 198 14.54 10.18 1.50
CA TYR A 198 14.68 9.80 0.09
C TYR A 198 13.89 10.69 -0.90
N SER A 199 13.20 11.70 -0.39
CA SER A 199 12.49 12.74 -1.16
C SER A 199 12.51 14.07 -0.42
N ASP A 200 12.21 15.17 -1.12
CA ASP A 200 11.96 16.45 -0.46
C ASP A 200 10.58 16.46 0.23
N PRO A 201 10.39 17.31 1.27
CA PRO A 201 9.12 17.40 2.00
C PRO A 201 7.90 17.69 1.13
N ASP A 202 8.02 18.53 0.09
CA ASP A 202 6.88 18.87 -0.77
C ASP A 202 6.45 17.65 -1.60
N SER A 203 7.41 16.94 -2.20
CA SER A 203 7.16 15.68 -2.89
C SER A 203 6.55 14.63 -1.96
N ARG A 204 7.05 14.49 -0.73
CA ARG A 204 6.50 13.57 0.28
C ARG A 204 5.03 13.88 0.58
N ASN A 205 4.72 15.15 0.83
CA ASN A 205 3.36 15.59 1.09
C ASN A 205 2.43 15.29 -0.10
N GLY A 206 2.91 15.48 -1.33
CA GLY A 206 2.17 15.08 -2.52
C GLY A 206 1.89 13.57 -2.59
N LEU A 207 2.85 12.72 -2.21
CA LEU A 207 2.66 11.27 -2.17
C LEU A 207 1.64 10.84 -1.09
N VAL A 208 1.68 11.48 0.08
CA VAL A 208 0.70 11.28 1.16
C VAL A 208 -0.71 11.59 0.66
N ASP A 209 -0.90 12.76 0.04
CA ASP A 209 -2.19 13.14 -0.54
C ASP A 209 -2.66 12.16 -1.62
N ALA A 210 -1.76 11.73 -2.49
CA ALA A 210 -2.07 10.74 -3.52
C ALA A 210 -2.53 9.42 -2.91
N PHE A 211 -1.92 8.98 -1.81
CA PHE A 211 -2.37 7.79 -1.08
C PHE A 211 -3.76 7.98 -0.46
N LEU A 212 -4.03 9.13 0.19
CA LEU A 212 -5.34 9.42 0.76
C LEU A 212 -6.45 9.45 -0.32
N LEU A 213 -6.13 10.01 -1.49
CA LEU A 213 -7.02 9.95 -2.66
C LEU A 213 -7.23 8.52 -3.15
N LEU A 214 -6.19 7.68 -3.15
CA LEU A 214 -6.29 6.25 -3.48
C LEU A 214 -7.17 5.49 -2.48
N CYS A 215 -7.07 5.77 -1.18
CA CYS A 215 -7.94 5.20 -0.17
C CYS A 215 -9.42 5.46 -0.50
N ARG A 216 -9.76 6.72 -0.85
CA ARG A 216 -11.12 7.10 -1.25
C ARG A 216 -11.59 6.42 -2.53
N LEU A 217 -10.71 6.32 -3.54
CA LEU A 217 -11.05 5.59 -4.75
C LEU A 217 -11.33 4.11 -4.44
N SER A 218 -10.52 3.50 -3.59
CA SER A 218 -10.64 2.09 -3.23
C SER A 218 -12.00 1.77 -2.59
N GLU A 219 -12.58 2.69 -1.81
CA GLU A 219 -13.92 2.53 -1.22
C GLU A 219 -14.99 2.43 -2.32
N ILE A 220 -14.89 3.27 -3.35
CA ILE A 220 -15.81 3.22 -4.50
C ILE A 220 -15.64 1.90 -5.26
N LEU A 221 -14.39 1.45 -5.47
CA LEU A 221 -14.11 0.17 -6.12
C LEU A 221 -14.64 -1.03 -5.32
N ALA A 222 -14.59 -0.96 -3.99
CA ALA A 222 -15.14 -1.98 -3.10
C ALA A 222 -16.66 -2.11 -3.29
N ASP A 223 -17.37 -0.98 -3.27
CA ASP A 223 -18.82 -0.93 -3.46
C ASP A 223 -19.25 -1.45 -4.84
N ILE A 224 -18.49 -1.10 -5.89
CA ILE A 224 -18.72 -1.61 -7.25
C ILE A 224 -18.49 -3.13 -7.29
N ASN A 225 -17.39 -3.61 -6.70
CA ASN A 225 -17.08 -5.03 -6.67
C ASN A 225 -18.16 -5.84 -5.95
N GLU A 226 -18.63 -5.38 -4.78
CA GLU A 226 -19.71 -6.05 -4.04
C GLU A 226 -21.01 -6.08 -4.86
N PHE A 227 -21.35 -4.99 -5.55
CA PHE A 227 -22.49 -4.95 -6.46
C PHE A 227 -22.35 -5.97 -7.60
N GLU A 228 -21.18 -6.04 -8.25
CA GLU A 228 -20.93 -7.00 -9.33
C GLU A 228 -21.01 -8.45 -8.85
N GLN A 229 -20.52 -8.77 -7.65
CA GLN A 229 -20.59 -10.13 -7.09
C GLN A 229 -22.04 -10.55 -6.81
N LYS A 230 -22.86 -9.69 -6.19
CA LYS A 230 -24.29 -9.99 -5.95
C LYS A 230 -25.07 -10.27 -7.24
N GLN A 231 -24.74 -9.55 -8.32
CA GLN A 231 -25.35 -9.81 -9.63
C GLN A 231 -24.93 -11.17 -10.23
N ARG A 232 -23.73 -11.67 -9.92
CA ARG A 232 -23.26 -12.98 -10.36
C ARG A 232 -23.92 -14.13 -9.61
N ASP A 233 -24.12 -13.96 -8.31
CA ASP A 233 -24.67 -14.99 -7.42
C ASP A 233 -26.19 -15.24 -7.58
N GLY A 234 -26.84 -14.56 -8.53
CA GLY A 234 -28.21 -14.87 -8.95
C GLY A 234 -29.26 -13.81 -8.66
N GLU A 235 -28.90 -12.68 -8.02
CA GLU A 235 -29.78 -11.52 -7.82
C GLU A 235 -29.95 -10.68 -9.13
N ARG A 236 -30.23 -11.34 -10.25
CA ARG A 236 -30.26 -10.74 -11.61
C ARG A 236 -31.52 -9.90 -11.91
N LYS A 237 -32.24 -9.43 -10.90
CA LYS A 237 -33.37 -8.52 -11.16
C LYS A 237 -32.84 -7.10 -11.25
N VAL A 238 -32.48 -6.68 -12.47
CA VAL A 238 -32.16 -5.27 -12.76
C VAL A 238 -33.45 -4.47 -12.63
N GLY A 239 -33.65 -3.88 -11.45
CA GLY A 239 -34.75 -2.98 -11.15
C GLY A 239 -34.28 -1.55 -11.00
N ARG A 240 -35.20 -0.69 -10.55
CA ARG A 240 -34.93 0.73 -10.31
C ARG A 240 -33.83 0.93 -9.27
N LYS A 241 -33.71 0.03 -8.27
CA LYS A 241 -32.72 0.14 -7.20
C LYS A 241 -31.29 -0.07 -7.72
N GLU A 242 -31.10 -1.04 -8.58
CA GLU A 242 -29.82 -1.40 -9.18
C GLU A 242 -29.34 -0.28 -10.12
N VAL A 243 -30.24 0.27 -10.94
CA VAL A 243 -29.95 1.42 -11.81
C VAL A 243 -29.57 2.67 -11.01
N LEU A 244 -30.28 2.93 -9.90
CA LEU A 244 -29.94 4.03 -9.00
C LEU A 244 -28.56 3.81 -8.35
N ARG A 245 -28.22 2.57 -7.97
CA ARG A 245 -26.92 2.25 -7.39
C ARG A 245 -25.77 2.47 -8.37
N VAL A 246 -25.93 2.05 -9.63
CA VAL A 246 -24.96 2.34 -10.70
C VAL A 246 -24.80 3.85 -10.91
N SER A 247 -25.91 4.60 -10.90
CA SER A 247 -25.88 6.07 -11.01
C SER A 247 -25.12 6.73 -9.85
N GLN A 248 -25.27 6.20 -8.63
CA GLN A 248 -24.50 6.67 -7.46
C GLN A 248 -22.99 6.43 -7.61
N PHE A 249 -22.59 5.28 -8.18
CA PHE A 249 -21.17 5.00 -8.44
C PHE A 249 -20.58 6.00 -9.43
N ASP A 250 -21.30 6.29 -10.51
CA ASP A 250 -20.86 7.26 -11.52
C ASP A 250 -20.72 8.67 -10.93
N ILE A 251 -21.66 9.12 -10.09
CA ILE A 251 -21.54 10.41 -9.39
C ILE A 251 -20.28 10.45 -8.51
N ARG A 252 -20.08 9.43 -7.67
CA ARG A 252 -18.92 9.36 -6.77
C ARG A 252 -17.58 9.30 -7.51
N LEU A 253 -17.51 8.57 -8.63
CA LEU A 253 -16.32 8.53 -9.48
C LEU A 253 -16.04 9.88 -10.14
N ARG A 254 -17.08 10.59 -10.59
CA ARG A 254 -16.95 11.94 -11.15
C ARG A 254 -16.48 12.95 -10.10
N GLU A 255 -17.03 12.89 -8.90
CA GLU A 255 -16.59 13.71 -7.76
C GLU A 255 -15.12 13.44 -7.39
N TRP A 256 -14.76 12.16 -7.26
CA TRP A 256 -13.37 11.77 -6.99
C TRP A 256 -12.43 12.27 -8.09
N LYS A 257 -12.80 12.07 -9.37
CA LYS A 257 -12.01 12.54 -10.52
C LYS A 257 -11.83 14.05 -10.49
N ARG A 258 -12.89 14.81 -10.16
CA ARG A 258 -12.83 16.27 -10.01
C ARG A 258 -11.83 16.66 -8.91
N GLY A 259 -11.87 15.98 -7.76
CA GLY A 259 -10.93 16.16 -6.67
C GLY A 259 -9.49 15.89 -7.07
N PHE A 260 -9.25 14.78 -7.74
CA PHE A 260 -7.93 14.42 -8.25
C PHE A 260 -7.38 15.47 -9.22
N GLN A 261 -8.20 16.02 -10.12
CA GLN A 261 -7.74 17.09 -11.04
C GLN A 261 -7.39 18.38 -10.31
N ILE A 262 -8.17 18.76 -9.29
CA ILE A 262 -7.89 19.94 -8.47
C ILE A 262 -6.57 19.78 -7.71
N TRP A 263 -6.39 18.64 -7.05
CA TRP A 263 -5.13 18.29 -6.37
C TRP A 263 -3.95 18.34 -7.35
N LYS A 264 -4.08 17.70 -8.52
CA LYS A 264 -3.04 17.67 -9.56
C LYS A 264 -2.69 19.06 -10.10
N ALA A 265 -3.67 19.97 -10.19
CA ALA A 265 -3.46 21.33 -10.70
C ALA A 265 -2.66 22.20 -9.70
N GLY A 266 -2.64 21.83 -8.42
CA GLY A 266 -1.95 22.55 -7.35
C GLY A 266 -2.58 23.91 -7.02
N PRO A 267 -2.12 24.56 -5.94
CA PRO A 267 -2.68 25.84 -5.45
C PRO A 267 -2.52 27.02 -6.43
N LYS A 268 -1.72 26.91 -7.50
CA LYS A 268 -1.41 28.00 -8.44
C LYS A 268 -2.36 28.10 -9.65
N ASN A 269 -3.25 27.13 -9.88
CA ASN A 269 -4.15 27.07 -11.04
C ASN A 269 -5.64 27.19 -10.66
N SER A 270 -5.98 28.00 -9.65
CA SER A 270 -7.37 28.22 -9.23
C SER A 270 -8.12 29.20 -10.15
N THR A 271 -8.21 28.92 -11.45
CA THR A 271 -9.17 29.57 -12.37
C THR A 271 -10.49 28.79 -12.48
N ILE A 272 -10.63 27.66 -11.76
CA ILE A 272 -11.88 26.90 -11.68
C ILE A 272 -12.82 27.59 -10.69
N GLN A 273 -13.57 28.61 -11.16
CA GLN A 273 -14.75 29.12 -10.46
C GLN A 273 -15.84 28.05 -10.51
N ASP A 274 -16.03 27.32 -9.41
CA ASP A 274 -17.14 26.39 -9.26
C ASP A 274 -18.38 27.09 -8.69
N SER A 275 -19.34 27.40 -9.55
CA SER A 275 -20.67 27.89 -9.16
C SER A 275 -21.70 26.75 -8.99
N ARG A 276 -21.27 25.48 -9.06
CA ARG A 276 -22.14 24.31 -8.86
C ARG A 276 -21.44 23.19 -8.09
N GLY A 277 -21.46 23.36 -6.76
CA GLY A 277 -21.49 22.26 -5.78
C GLY A 277 -20.28 21.35 -5.73
N SER A 278 -19.35 21.64 -4.82
CA SER A 278 -19.18 20.88 -3.57
C SER A 278 -18.04 21.52 -2.76
N TYR A 279 -18.39 22.03 -1.58
CA TYR A 279 -17.48 22.66 -0.63
C TYR A 279 -16.39 21.70 -0.09
N TYR A 280 -16.46 20.40 -0.41
CA TYR A 280 -15.79 19.30 0.29
C TYR A 280 -14.33 19.02 -0.08
N LEU A 281 -13.79 19.57 -1.17
CA LEU A 281 -12.36 19.43 -1.46
C LEU A 281 -11.48 20.41 -0.69
N ARG A 282 -12.07 21.32 0.09
CA ARG A 282 -11.32 22.15 1.05
C ARG A 282 -10.84 21.34 2.27
N CYS A 283 -11.52 20.26 2.66
CA CYS A 283 -11.19 19.49 3.86
C CYS A 283 -10.10 18.43 3.66
N VAL A 284 -9.75 18.04 2.43
CA VAL A 284 -8.74 17.00 2.16
C VAL A 284 -7.30 17.50 2.38
N VAL A 285 -7.12 18.80 2.63
CA VAL A 285 -5.83 19.44 2.94
C VAL A 285 -5.90 20.32 4.21
N SER A 286 -7.00 20.30 4.96
CA SER A 286 -7.20 21.24 6.10
C SER A 286 -7.60 20.62 7.43
N GLU A 287 -7.46 19.31 7.59
CA GLU A 287 -7.33 18.68 8.91
C GLU A 287 -6.14 17.72 8.83
#